data_AF-A0A178WZQ5-F1
#
_entry.id   AF-A0A178WZQ5-F1
#
_cell.length_a   1.000
_cell.length_b   1.000
_cell.length_c   1.000
_cell.angle_alpha   90.00
_cell.angle_beta   90.00
_cell.angle_gamma   90.00
#
_symmetry.space_group_name_H-M   'P 1'
#
loop_
_entity.id
_entity.type
_entity.pdbx_description
1 polymer ?
#
loop_
_entity_poly.entity_id
_entity_poly.type
_entity_poly.pdbx_seq_one_letter_code
_entity_poly.pdbx_strand_id
1 'polypeptide(L)'
;MVHVGPHGAGQVVKAANQLVVGGIYGLVAEAIVLLEASGVDAGTGLDVLAGGLAGSRILELKRKSMVARQFEPGFRIDLHHKDMGIALAAARQSDVALPLTGLVAQLVAAGRAMGYGSLDHSALLKVAEELSGRSSEEV
;
A
#
# COMPACT_ATOMS: atom_id res chain seq x y z
N MET A 1 10.08 15.71 18.88
CA MET A 1 10.79 15.79 17.59
C MET A 1 12.04 14.93 17.68
N VAL A 2 12.36 14.15 16.64
CA VAL A 2 13.54 13.27 16.60
C VAL A 2 14.48 13.79 15.51
N HIS A 3 15.74 14.04 15.84
CA HIS A 3 16.76 14.43 14.86
C HIS A 3 17.36 13.19 14.21
N VAL A 4 17.25 13.08 12.89
CA VAL A 4 17.60 11.86 12.13
C VAL A 4 18.82 12.04 11.22
N GLY A 5 19.56 13.14 11.38
CA GLY A 5 20.80 13.41 10.64
C GLY A 5 20.80 14.74 9.88
N PRO A 6 21.72 14.90 8.90
CA PRO A 6 21.94 16.16 8.19
C PRO A 6 20.74 16.56 7.30
N HIS A 7 20.82 17.73 6.68
CA HIS A 7 19.82 18.19 5.72
C HIS A 7 19.48 17.10 4.68
N GLY A 8 18.19 16.84 4.48
CA GLY A 8 17.69 15.79 3.59
C GLY A 8 17.42 14.44 4.26
N ALA A 9 18.01 14.14 5.42
CA ALA A 9 17.82 12.86 6.12
C ALA A 9 16.34 12.58 6.46
N GLY A 10 15.58 13.61 6.84
CA GLY A 10 14.14 13.46 7.10
C GLY A 10 13.31 13.02 5.89
N GLN A 11 13.68 13.44 4.67
CA GLN A 11 13.00 13.01 3.44
C GLN A 11 13.32 11.56 3.11
N VAL A 12 14.56 11.13 3.33
CA VAL A 12 14.96 9.72 3.15
C VAL A 12 14.23 8.83 4.17
N VAL A 13 14.16 9.23 5.44
CA VAL A 13 13.40 8.50 6.47
C VAL A 13 11.92 8.42 6.11
N LYS A 14 11.32 9.52 5.61
CA LYS A 14 9.94 9.50 5.11
C LYS A 14 9.79 8.52 3.95
N ALA A 15 10.65 8.55 2.96
CA ALA A 15 10.61 7.63 1.82
C ALA A 15 10.76 6.16 2.25
N ALA A 16 11.66 5.88 3.20
CA ALA A 16 11.84 4.56 3.81
C ALA A 16 10.58 4.09 4.57
N ASN A 17 9.89 4.98 5.29
CA ASN A 17 8.61 4.64 5.87
C ASN A 17 7.58 4.30 4.79
N GLN A 18 7.53 5.08 3.71
CA GLN A 18 6.50 4.92 2.68
C GLN A 18 6.67 3.67 1.82
N LEU A 19 7.90 3.18 1.61
CA LEU A 19 8.08 1.90 0.91
C LEU A 19 7.62 0.71 1.77
N VAL A 20 7.84 0.75 3.09
CA VAL A 20 7.33 -0.27 4.03
C VAL A 20 5.81 -0.22 4.06
N VAL A 21 5.24 0.98 4.22
CA VAL A 21 3.79 1.18 4.23
C VAL A 21 3.15 0.69 2.91
N GLY A 22 3.72 1.05 1.75
CA GLY A 22 3.20 0.61 0.45
C GLY A 22 3.29 -0.90 0.26
N GLY A 23 4.40 -1.52 0.67
CA GLY A 23 4.56 -2.97 0.64
C GLY A 23 3.53 -3.70 1.50
N ILE A 24 3.29 -3.23 2.72
CA ILE A 24 2.27 -3.84 3.60
C ILE A 24 0.87 -3.67 3.01
N TYR A 25 0.49 -2.50 2.49
CA TYR A 25 -0.82 -2.34 1.84
C TYR A 25 -0.99 -3.23 0.62
N GLY A 26 0.04 -3.36 -0.22
CA GLY A 26 0.02 -4.28 -1.36
C GLY A 26 -0.22 -5.72 -0.91
N LEU A 27 0.50 -6.19 0.11
CA LEU A 27 0.32 -7.53 0.65
C LEU A 27 -1.05 -7.74 1.31
N VAL A 28 -1.58 -6.75 2.03
CA VAL A 28 -2.92 -6.82 2.61
C VAL A 28 -3.98 -6.84 1.51
N ALA A 29 -3.80 -6.07 0.45
CA ALA A 29 -4.68 -6.09 -0.72
C ALA A 29 -4.71 -7.48 -1.38
N GLU A 30 -3.54 -8.07 -1.65
CA GLU A 30 -3.43 -9.43 -2.20
C GLU A 30 -4.06 -10.47 -1.27
N ALA A 31 -3.84 -10.35 0.05
CA ALA A 31 -4.43 -11.25 1.03
C ALA A 31 -5.97 -11.20 1.04
N ILE A 32 -6.57 -10.01 0.96
CA ILE A 32 -8.03 -9.84 0.86
C ILE A 32 -8.55 -10.55 -0.40
N VAL A 33 -7.95 -10.26 -1.55
CA VAL A 33 -8.37 -10.87 -2.83
C VAL A 33 -8.26 -12.39 -2.78
N LEU A 34 -7.16 -12.93 -2.21
CA LEU A 34 -6.97 -14.38 -2.06
C LEU A 34 -8.01 -15.01 -1.14
N LEU A 35 -8.28 -14.40 0.01
CA LEU A 35 -9.25 -14.90 0.99
C LEU A 35 -10.65 -14.97 0.36
N GLU A 36 -11.09 -13.89 -0.26
CA GLU A 36 -12.42 -13.82 -0.90
C GLU A 36 -12.53 -14.77 -2.09
N ALA A 37 -11.47 -14.85 -2.91
CA ALA A 37 -11.38 -15.82 -4.01
C ALA A 37 -11.50 -17.28 -3.54
N SER A 38 -11.10 -17.55 -2.31
CA SER A 38 -11.14 -18.87 -1.68
C SER A 38 -12.42 -19.11 -0.87
N GLY A 39 -13.40 -18.19 -0.91
CA GLY A 39 -14.63 -18.29 -0.13
C GLY A 39 -14.45 -18.06 1.37
N VAL A 40 -13.33 -17.47 1.79
CA VAL A 40 -13.05 -17.12 3.19
C VAL A 40 -13.52 -15.68 3.45
N ASP A 41 -14.19 -15.47 4.59
CA ASP A 41 -14.52 -14.12 5.06
C ASP A 41 -13.23 -13.32 5.33
N ALA A 42 -12.98 -12.30 4.50
CA ALA A 42 -11.76 -11.50 4.59
C ALA A 42 -11.63 -10.78 5.94
N GLY A 43 -12.75 -10.33 6.54
CA GLY A 43 -12.73 -9.69 7.86
C GLY A 43 -12.13 -10.60 8.93
N THR A 44 -12.69 -11.79 9.07
CA THR A 44 -12.22 -12.83 10.01
C THR A 44 -10.81 -13.30 9.66
N GLY A 45 -10.50 -13.48 8.38
CA GLY A 45 -9.15 -13.85 7.93
C GLY A 45 -8.10 -12.81 8.33
N LEU A 46 -8.37 -11.52 8.10
CA LEU A 46 -7.49 -10.43 8.52
C LEU A 46 -7.41 -10.29 10.05
N ASP A 47 -8.47 -10.62 10.79
CA ASP A 47 -8.44 -10.65 12.26
C ASP A 47 -7.45 -11.70 12.77
N VAL A 48 -7.41 -12.88 12.17
CA VAL A 48 -6.41 -13.93 12.48
C VAL A 48 -5.00 -13.46 12.14
N LEU A 49 -4.80 -12.88 10.95
CA LEU A 49 -3.48 -12.38 10.54
C LEU A 49 -2.95 -11.29 11.48
N ALA A 50 -3.84 -10.40 11.93
CA ALA A 50 -3.49 -9.30 12.84
C ALA A 50 -3.01 -9.79 14.23
N GLY A 51 -3.45 -10.98 14.67
CA GLY A 51 -3.00 -11.60 15.92
C GLY A 51 -1.68 -12.37 15.81
N GLY A 52 -1.16 -12.59 14.60
CA GLY A 52 0.06 -13.35 14.34
C GLY A 52 1.25 -12.48 13.93
N LEU A 53 2.25 -13.11 13.29
CA LEU A 53 3.46 -12.43 12.79
C LEU A 53 3.18 -11.36 11.72
N ALA A 54 2.01 -11.45 11.05
CA ALA A 54 1.58 -10.46 10.06
C ALA A 54 0.97 -9.20 10.70
N GLY A 55 0.81 -9.17 12.03
CA GLY A 55 0.30 -8.03 12.78
C GLY A 55 1.05 -6.73 12.43
N SER A 56 0.29 -5.70 12.06
CA SER A 56 0.83 -4.40 11.71
C SER A 56 -0.15 -3.29 12.04
N ARG A 57 0.39 -2.06 12.23
CA ARG A 57 -0.43 -0.87 12.47
C ARG A 57 -1.43 -0.61 11.34
N ILE A 58 -1.10 -1.03 10.12
CA ILE A 58 -1.99 -0.93 8.96
C ILE A 58 -3.18 -1.86 9.12
N LEU A 59 -2.97 -3.14 9.46
CA LEU A 59 -4.07 -4.09 9.70
C LEU A 59 -5.00 -3.59 10.81
N GLU A 60 -4.46 -3.10 11.93
CA GLU A 60 -5.26 -2.57 13.04
C GLU A 60 -6.20 -1.43 12.61
N LEU A 61 -5.71 -0.52 11.76
CA LEU A 61 -6.42 0.70 11.40
C LEU A 61 -7.30 0.55 10.16
N LYS A 62 -6.90 -0.28 9.20
CA LYS A 62 -7.40 -0.23 7.83
C LYS A 62 -8.12 -1.50 7.38
N ARG A 63 -7.98 -2.63 8.08
CA ARG A 63 -8.63 -3.88 7.67
C ARG A 63 -10.14 -3.73 7.46
N LYS A 64 -10.83 -3.04 8.39
CA LYS A 64 -12.28 -2.84 8.32
C LYS A 64 -12.69 -1.98 7.12
N SER A 65 -12.00 -0.86 6.91
CA SER A 65 -12.31 0.04 5.79
C SER A 65 -11.97 -0.59 4.44
N MET A 66 -10.86 -1.34 4.35
CA MET A 66 -10.49 -2.07 3.13
C MET A 66 -11.52 -3.13 2.77
N VAL A 67 -11.95 -3.97 3.72
CA VAL A 67 -13.00 -4.97 3.49
C VAL A 67 -14.34 -4.32 3.13
N ALA A 68 -14.64 -3.15 3.70
CA ALA A 68 -15.83 -2.36 3.36
C ALA A 68 -15.69 -1.51 2.08
N ARG A 69 -14.54 -1.55 1.39
CA ARG A 69 -14.23 -0.74 0.19
C ARG A 69 -14.37 0.78 0.42
N GLN A 70 -14.06 1.21 1.64
CA GLN A 70 -14.07 2.60 2.08
C GLN A 70 -12.65 3.16 2.00
N PHE A 71 -12.44 4.05 1.02
CA PHE A 71 -11.13 4.59 0.66
C PHE A 71 -11.08 6.12 0.76
N GLU A 72 -11.83 6.69 1.70
CA GLU A 72 -11.86 8.12 1.95
C GLU A 72 -10.44 8.65 2.19
N PRO A 73 -10.05 9.79 1.61
CA PRO A 73 -8.66 10.23 1.58
C PRO A 73 -8.07 10.45 2.99
N GLY A 74 -7.17 9.56 3.41
CA GLY A 74 -6.25 9.79 4.53
C GLY A 74 -4.86 10.17 4.01
N PHE A 75 -4.23 9.23 3.29
CA PHE A 75 -2.99 9.49 2.56
C PHE A 75 -3.14 9.05 1.10
N ARG A 76 -3.19 10.01 0.19
CA ARG A 76 -3.60 9.77 -1.20
C ARG A 76 -2.58 8.95 -2.00
N ILE A 77 -3.07 8.13 -2.94
CA ILE A 77 -2.22 7.42 -3.92
C ILE A 77 -1.28 8.38 -4.65
N ASP A 78 -1.74 9.57 -5.06
CA ASP A 78 -0.88 10.58 -5.69
C ASP A 78 0.32 11.00 -4.82
N LEU A 79 0.12 11.11 -3.51
CA LEU A 79 1.20 11.45 -2.57
C LEU A 79 2.14 10.26 -2.38
N HIS A 80 1.59 9.04 -2.32
CA HIS A 80 2.41 7.83 -2.23
C HIS A 80 3.27 7.63 -3.47
N HIS A 81 2.75 7.93 -4.66
CA HIS A 81 3.51 7.90 -5.91
C HIS A 81 4.71 8.85 -5.88
N LYS A 82 4.52 10.07 -5.37
CA LYS A 82 5.61 11.02 -5.17
C LYS A 82 6.68 10.43 -4.24
N ASP A 83 6.28 9.85 -3.12
CA ASP A 83 7.19 9.26 -2.15
C ASP A 83 7.94 8.03 -2.72
N MET A 84 7.30 7.23 -3.58
CA MET A 84 7.97 6.13 -4.30
C MET A 84 9.04 6.65 -5.26
N GLY A 85 8.77 7.76 -5.95
CA GLY A 85 9.76 8.45 -6.79
C GLY A 85 10.98 8.90 -5.99
N ILE A 86 10.77 9.46 -4.79
CA ILE A 86 11.85 9.86 -3.88
C ILE A 86 12.66 8.63 -3.43
N ALA A 87 12.00 7.56 -3.00
CA ALA A 87 12.66 6.34 -2.54
C ALA A 87 13.54 5.72 -3.64
N LEU A 88 13.02 5.59 -4.86
CA LEU A 88 13.76 5.03 -5.99
C LEU A 88 14.90 5.94 -6.47
N ALA A 89 14.74 7.26 -6.38
CA ALA A 89 15.82 8.20 -6.66
C ALA A 89 16.95 8.09 -5.62
N ALA A 90 16.61 8.00 -4.34
CA ALA A 90 17.59 7.81 -3.27
C ALA A 90 18.31 6.46 -3.42
N ALA A 91 17.60 5.40 -3.80
CA ALA A 91 18.20 4.10 -4.07
C ALA A 91 19.27 4.15 -5.17
N ARG A 92 18.98 4.86 -6.28
CA ARG A 92 19.95 5.09 -7.36
C ARG A 92 21.16 5.91 -6.92
N GLN A 93 20.95 6.94 -6.11
CA GLN A 93 22.05 7.79 -5.60
C GLN A 93 22.97 7.03 -4.62
N SER A 94 22.41 6.06 -3.89
CA SER A 94 23.13 5.29 -2.87
C SER A 94 23.60 3.92 -3.35
N ASP A 95 23.43 3.58 -4.63
CA ASP A 95 23.78 2.28 -5.21
C ASP A 95 23.17 1.07 -4.46
N VAL A 96 21.90 1.18 -4.05
CA VAL A 96 21.16 0.10 -3.37
C VAL A 96 19.98 -0.38 -4.18
N ALA A 97 19.74 -1.69 -4.17
CA ALA A 97 18.59 -2.30 -4.83
C ALA A 97 17.35 -2.32 -3.93
N LEU A 98 16.22 -1.82 -4.44
CA LEU A 98 14.92 -1.88 -3.76
C LEU A 98 13.87 -2.62 -4.63
N PRO A 99 14.01 -3.94 -4.85
CA PRO A 99 13.17 -4.68 -5.80
C PRO A 99 11.67 -4.63 -5.45
N LEU A 100 11.33 -4.84 -4.17
CA LEU A 100 9.94 -4.78 -3.71
C LEU A 100 9.35 -3.37 -3.88
N THR A 101 10.13 -2.33 -3.59
CA THR A 101 9.72 -0.94 -3.81
C THR A 101 9.47 -0.64 -5.28
N GLY A 102 10.28 -1.22 -6.18
CA GLY A 102 10.06 -1.13 -7.62
C GLY A 102 8.68 -1.66 -8.01
N LEU A 103 8.30 -2.85 -7.52
CA LEU A 103 6.97 -3.43 -7.76
C LEU A 103 5.85 -2.56 -7.17
N VAL A 104 5.97 -2.15 -5.92
CA VAL A 104 4.99 -1.28 -5.25
C VAL A 104 4.80 0.03 -6.01
N ALA A 105 5.89 0.63 -6.52
CA ALA A 105 5.82 1.84 -7.32
C ALA A 105 5.02 1.64 -8.61
N GLN A 106 5.15 0.48 -9.26
CA GLN A 106 4.34 0.15 -10.44
C GLN A 106 2.86 -0.04 -10.09
N LEU A 107 2.53 -0.71 -8.97
CA LEU A 107 1.15 -0.87 -8.52
C LEU A 107 0.50 0.48 -8.17
N VAL A 108 1.24 1.36 -7.48
CA VAL A 108 0.80 2.72 -7.18
C VAL A 108 0.58 3.53 -8.47
N ALA A 109 1.50 3.43 -9.44
CA ALA A 109 1.35 4.10 -10.74
C ALA A 109 0.14 3.57 -11.53
N ALA A 110 -0.10 2.26 -11.50
CA ALA A 110 -1.28 1.64 -12.10
C ALA A 110 -2.56 2.17 -11.47
N GLY A 111 -2.64 2.25 -10.14
CA GLY A 111 -3.79 2.84 -9.44
C GLY A 111 -4.06 4.29 -9.83
N ARG A 112 -3.01 5.10 -10.05
CA ARG A 112 -3.18 6.46 -10.59
C ARG A 112 -3.77 6.44 -11.99
N ALA A 113 -3.26 5.59 -12.87
CA ALA A 113 -3.74 5.45 -14.25
C ALA A 113 -5.20 4.97 -14.30
N MET A 114 -5.64 4.17 -13.33
CA MET A 114 -7.02 3.73 -13.14
C MET A 114 -7.93 4.80 -12.51
N GLY A 115 -7.43 6.01 -12.23
CA GLY A 115 -8.21 7.11 -11.66
C GLY A 115 -8.31 7.12 -10.14
N TYR A 116 -7.57 6.26 -9.43
CA TYR A 116 -7.61 6.15 -7.96
C TYR A 116 -6.70 7.15 -7.24
N GLY A 117 -6.09 8.10 -7.96
CA GLY A 117 -5.08 9.02 -7.42
C GLY A 117 -5.52 9.83 -6.19
N SER A 118 -6.81 10.17 -6.11
CA SER A 118 -7.39 10.93 -4.99
C SER A 118 -7.75 10.08 -3.77
N LEU A 119 -7.89 8.76 -3.93
CA LEU A 119 -8.24 7.83 -2.86
C LEU A 119 -7.08 7.60 -1.90
N ASP A 120 -7.39 7.15 -0.69
CA ASP A 120 -6.39 6.66 0.25
C ASP A 120 -5.57 5.51 -0.36
N HIS A 121 -4.29 5.41 -0.03
CA HIS A 121 -3.40 4.36 -0.54
C HIS A 121 -3.82 2.93 -0.20
N SER A 122 -4.76 2.73 0.72
CA SER A 122 -5.44 1.44 0.89
C SER A 122 -6.25 1.00 -0.34
N ALA A 123 -6.57 1.93 -1.25
CA ALA A 123 -7.16 1.64 -2.57
C ALA A 123 -6.22 0.88 -3.52
N LEU A 124 -4.98 0.54 -3.10
CA LEU A 124 -4.22 -0.53 -3.75
C LEU A 124 -4.98 -1.86 -3.79
N LEU A 125 -5.96 -2.06 -2.89
CA LEU A 125 -6.93 -3.17 -3.01
C LEU A 125 -7.67 -3.15 -4.35
N LYS A 126 -8.15 -1.98 -4.80
CA LYS A 126 -8.82 -1.87 -6.11
C LYS A 126 -7.89 -2.29 -7.24
N VAL A 127 -6.61 -1.92 -7.18
CA VAL A 127 -5.61 -2.33 -8.18
C VAL A 127 -5.45 -3.85 -8.20
N ALA A 128 -5.37 -4.50 -7.02
CA ALA A 128 -5.26 -5.95 -6.92
C ALA A 128 -6.54 -6.67 -7.43
N GLU A 129 -7.71 -6.11 -7.16
CA GLU A 129 -9.01 -6.60 -7.69
C GLU A 129 -9.04 -6.52 -9.23
N GLU A 130 -8.67 -5.38 -9.82
CA GLU A 130 -8.59 -5.19 -11.28
C GLU A 130 -7.62 -6.19 -11.94
N LEU A 131 -6.41 -6.33 -11.41
CA LEU A 131 -5.42 -7.28 -11.91
C LEU A 131 -5.87 -8.75 -11.80
N SER A 132 -6.85 -9.02 -10.94
CA SER A 132 -7.44 -10.35 -10.74
C SER A 132 -8.73 -10.57 -11.51
N GLY A 133 -9.18 -9.59 -12.31
CA GLY A 133 -10.46 -9.65 -13.04
C GLY A 133 -11.67 -9.65 -12.09
N ARG A 134 -11.57 -8.95 -10.96
CA ARG A 134 -12.56 -8.92 -9.86
C ARG A 134 -13.06 -7.50 -9.57
N SER A 135 -12.95 -6.58 -10.53
CA SER A 135 -13.47 -5.23 -10.36
C SER A 135 -14.98 -5.26 -10.11
N SER A 136 -15.42 -4.46 -9.15
CA SER A 136 -16.84 -4.19 -8.96
C SER A 136 -17.29 -3.27 -10.09
N GLU A 137 -17.73 -3.83 -11.21
CA GLU A 137 -18.56 -3.09 -12.15
C GLU A 137 -19.87 -2.71 -11.43
N GLU A 138 -20.16 -1.41 -11.35
CA GLU A 138 -21.55 -0.96 -11.24
C GLU A 138 -22.26 -1.45 -12.52
N VAL A 139 -23.04 -2.53 -12.38
CA VAL A 139 -24.10 -2.89 -13.35
C VAL A 139 -25.30 -2.00 -13.11
#